data_AF-A0A3P9KEP8-F1
#
_entry.id   AF-A0A3P9KEP8-F1
#
_cell.length_a   1.000
_cell.length_b   1.000
_cell.length_c   1.000
_cell.angle_alpha   90.00
_cell.angle_beta   90.00
_cell.angle_gamma   90.00
#
_symmetry.space_group_name_H-M   'P 1'
#
loop_
_entity.id
_entity.type
_entity.pdbx_description
1 polymer ?
#
loop_
_entity_poly.entity_id
_entity_poly.type
_entity_poly.pdbx_seq_one_letter_code
_entity_poly.pdbx_strand_id
1 'polypeptide(L)'
;MAEWNTYYRNEDEEEDQEEEEQAGGDYKATGRDSLVFLVDASKEMFIKGEDGDPSNFDMTMQVVRSVYTSKIISSYRDLVALVFYGTKESKNPRNSFKHVYVYHDLDEPGAQRVQEVDALRGDKGAQLAAKTLGSGEASLGDALWCCANLYSDIKLRLSHKRLMIFTCRDEPHGGDSAKDRQARTKAGDLKEIGVVIDLMHLLKPGGFDVSAFFCDIISPPEDEEELGLQMEPCGKLEDLRKRVRAKELKKRTLARLSLSLGEGVNVAVGLYATAVSARKPPPVRLYRETNEPVRSKTRTFHTQTGSLLLPSDIKKAQVYAKKQIVMERDEVDAIKKFDDPGLVLIGFKPMEKLKLHHHIRPSVFLYPEEEEVKGSACLFTALLKRCSDRSVFALCRCIPRRNFPPRFVALVPQKEEVDEANAQISPAGFNVIYLPFADDFRTLDPPRCPYASQMQVNKMKEIISKLRFKYRSDAFENPVIQKHFRNLEALALDMVAPEEIEDLIMPKVEQIDQRLGPLVQEFKDLVYPADYNPETKPAAKRKTADAGGGASEKKPKVELTEDELRAHVLNGTLGKLTVPVLKDACKQFGVRTTGTKKQELMDELTSRLGS
;
A
#
# COMPACT_ATOMS: atom_id res chain seq x y z
N MET A 1 40.33 -7.05 12.25
CA MET A 1 38.97 -6.53 12.53
C MET A 1 37.98 -6.69 11.38
N ALA A 2 38.39 -7.12 10.17
CA ALA A 2 37.50 -7.27 9.01
C ALA A 2 36.62 -8.54 8.99
N GLU A 3 36.99 -9.60 9.70
CA GLU A 3 36.26 -10.89 9.70
C GLU A 3 35.14 -11.01 10.76
N TRP A 4 34.91 -9.96 11.56
CA TRP A 4 33.97 -10.01 12.69
C TRP A 4 32.54 -9.57 12.33
N ASN A 5 32.38 -8.78 11.26
CA ASN A 5 31.07 -8.35 10.76
C ASN A 5 30.32 -9.45 9.99
N THR A 6 31.00 -10.54 9.60
CA THR A 6 30.42 -11.65 8.84
C THR A 6 29.58 -12.60 9.70
N TYR A 7 29.83 -12.66 11.01
CA TYR A 7 29.20 -13.66 11.89
C TYR A 7 28.05 -13.12 12.75
N TYR A 8 28.01 -11.81 13.02
CA TYR A 8 26.92 -11.17 13.78
C TYR A 8 26.09 -10.28 12.85
N ARG A 9 25.15 -10.91 12.15
CA ARG A 9 24.00 -10.22 11.57
C ARG A 9 22.98 -10.04 12.70
N ASN A 10 22.47 -8.83 12.89
CA ASN A 10 21.61 -8.47 14.04
C ASN A 10 20.46 -9.48 14.18
N GLU A 11 20.38 -10.18 15.32
CA GLU A 11 19.34 -11.16 15.65
C GLU A 11 17.94 -10.52 15.85
N ASP A 12 17.85 -9.19 15.83
CA ASP A 12 16.58 -8.46 15.77
C ASP A 12 15.80 -8.79 14.46
N GLU A 13 16.45 -9.36 13.43
CA GLU A 13 15.84 -9.78 12.16
C GLU A 13 14.82 -10.95 12.29
N GLU A 14 14.76 -11.70 13.41
CA GLU A 14 13.83 -12.85 13.55
C GLU A 14 12.45 -12.50 14.16
N GLU A 15 12.35 -11.53 15.07
CA GLU A 15 11.03 -11.00 15.51
C GLU A 15 10.47 -10.01 14.48
N ASP A 16 11.34 -9.29 13.78
CA ASP A 16 10.96 -8.46 12.64
C ASP A 16 10.45 -9.28 11.44
N GLN A 17 10.67 -10.60 11.37
CA GLN A 17 10.37 -11.40 10.17
C GLN A 17 8.87 -11.59 9.87
N GLU A 18 8.00 -11.62 10.88
CA GLU A 18 6.53 -11.62 10.68
C GLU A 18 5.99 -10.20 10.41
N GLU A 19 6.66 -9.17 10.93
CA GLU A 19 6.32 -7.76 10.67
C GLU A 19 6.86 -7.23 9.33
N GLU A 20 7.98 -7.78 8.85
CA GLU A 20 8.60 -7.61 7.52
C GLU A 20 7.80 -8.30 6.40
N GLU A 21 6.85 -9.18 6.73
CA GLU A 21 5.91 -9.67 5.69
C GLU A 21 5.00 -8.55 5.15
N GLN A 22 4.80 -7.46 5.91
CA GLN A 22 4.03 -6.28 5.50
C GLN A 22 4.91 -5.12 5.01
N ALA A 23 6.13 -5.00 5.52
CA ALA A 23 7.12 -4.02 5.07
C ALA A 23 8.03 -4.71 4.05
N GLY A 24 7.69 -4.57 2.76
CA GLY A 24 8.34 -5.24 1.64
C GLY A 24 9.83 -5.52 1.87
N GLY A 25 10.19 -6.80 1.77
CA GLY A 25 11.48 -7.35 2.14
C GLY A 25 12.68 -6.48 1.73
N ASP A 26 13.71 -6.55 2.56
CA ASP A 26 14.97 -5.79 2.54
C ASP A 26 15.74 -5.93 1.21
N TYR A 27 15.18 -5.41 0.10
CA TYR A 27 15.95 -4.94 -1.03
C TYR A 27 16.63 -3.67 -0.54
N LYS A 28 17.82 -3.83 0.03
CA LYS A 28 18.77 -2.74 0.19
C LYS A 28 19.08 -2.20 -1.20
N ALA A 29 18.24 -1.30 -1.71
CA ALA A 29 18.62 -0.41 -2.79
C ALA A 29 19.88 0.30 -2.29
N THR A 30 21.03 -0.10 -2.82
CA THR A 30 22.31 0.44 -2.39
C THR A 30 22.49 1.82 -3.01
N GLY A 31 21.88 2.84 -2.41
CA GLY A 31 22.01 4.24 -2.77
C GLY A 31 20.77 5.07 -2.41
N ARG A 32 20.91 6.39 -2.45
CA ARG A 32 19.82 7.34 -2.21
C ARG A 32 19.21 7.78 -3.53
N ASP A 33 17.91 8.02 -3.58
CA ASP A 33 17.30 8.64 -4.75
C ASP A 33 17.54 10.15 -4.70
N SER A 34 17.64 10.75 -5.87
CA SER A 34 17.89 12.19 -6.01
C SER A 34 16.92 12.82 -6.99
N LEU A 35 16.31 13.93 -6.57
CA LEU A 35 15.31 14.66 -7.32
C LEU A 35 15.66 16.15 -7.35
N VAL A 36 15.87 16.68 -8.55
CA VAL A 36 16.12 18.11 -8.77
C VAL A 36 14.88 18.73 -9.40
N PHE A 37 14.30 19.72 -8.71
CA PHE A 37 13.26 20.58 -9.25
C PHE A 37 13.91 21.74 -9.99
N LEU A 38 13.74 21.81 -11.31
CA LEU A 38 14.18 22.91 -12.14
C LEU A 38 12.97 23.75 -12.55
N VAL A 39 12.84 24.94 -11.97
CA VAL A 39 11.64 25.78 -12.11
C VAL A 39 11.96 27.05 -12.90
N ASP A 40 11.12 27.33 -13.90
CA ASP A 40 11.18 28.56 -14.67
C ASP A 40 10.71 29.76 -13.84
N ALA A 41 11.54 30.80 -13.75
CA ALA A 41 11.26 32.09 -13.09
C ALA A 41 11.04 33.24 -14.10
N SER A 42 10.74 32.91 -15.35
CA SER A 42 10.31 33.87 -16.37
C SER A 42 9.00 34.56 -15.97
N LYS A 43 8.77 35.77 -16.49
CA LYS A 43 7.58 36.59 -16.17
C LYS A 43 6.25 35.85 -16.43
N GLU A 44 6.20 35.00 -17.44
CA GLU A 44 5.02 34.23 -17.83
C GLU A 44 4.55 33.24 -16.76
N MET A 45 5.47 32.72 -15.94
CA MET A 45 5.15 31.80 -14.85
C MET A 45 4.38 32.48 -13.70
N PHE A 46 4.50 33.80 -13.58
CA PHE A 46 3.84 34.59 -12.52
C PHE A 46 2.47 35.14 -12.95
N ILE A 47 2.06 34.92 -14.20
CA ILE A 47 0.74 35.31 -14.67
C ILE A 47 -0.30 34.42 -13.99
N LYS A 48 -1.33 35.04 -13.40
CA LYS A 48 -2.46 34.33 -12.80
C LYS A 48 -3.42 33.84 -13.89
N GLY A 49 -4.07 32.71 -13.65
CA GLY A 49 -5.14 32.23 -14.51
C GLY A 49 -6.36 33.17 -14.50
N GLU A 50 -7.24 33.00 -15.48
CA GLU A 50 -8.57 33.63 -15.45
C GLU A 50 -9.34 33.16 -14.19
N ASP A 51 -10.21 33.98 -13.63
CA ASP A 51 -11.05 33.66 -12.46
C ASP A 51 -10.34 33.40 -11.12
N GLY A 52 -9.14 33.95 -10.91
CA GLY A 52 -8.46 33.92 -9.61
C GLY A 52 -7.70 32.63 -9.31
N ASP A 53 -7.51 31.80 -10.33
CA ASP A 53 -6.64 30.64 -10.27
C ASP A 53 -5.19 31.01 -9.92
N PRO A 54 -4.48 30.14 -9.17
CA PRO A 54 -3.08 30.36 -8.82
C PRO A 54 -2.21 30.48 -10.08
N SER A 55 -1.15 31.27 -9.99
CA SER A 55 -0.17 31.34 -11.09
C SER A 55 0.52 29.99 -11.28
N ASN A 56 1.07 29.76 -12.48
CA ASN A 56 1.87 28.57 -12.79
C ASN A 56 3.04 28.38 -11.79
N PHE A 57 3.66 29.48 -11.36
CA PHE A 57 4.69 29.48 -10.33
C PHE A 57 4.14 29.04 -8.97
N ASP A 58 2.99 29.58 -8.52
CA ASP A 58 2.40 29.19 -7.24
C ASP A 58 1.96 27.73 -7.24
N MET A 59 1.33 27.25 -8.33
CA MET A 59 1.01 25.83 -8.49
C MET A 59 2.24 24.95 -8.34
N THR A 60 3.36 25.35 -8.96
CA THR A 60 4.64 24.64 -8.87
C THR A 60 5.16 24.62 -7.43
N MET A 61 5.19 25.75 -6.72
CA MET A 61 5.66 25.81 -5.33
C MET A 61 4.79 24.99 -4.37
N GLN A 62 3.47 24.96 -4.59
CA GLN A 62 2.56 24.09 -3.84
C GLN A 62 2.88 22.60 -4.02
N VAL A 63 3.23 22.19 -5.23
CA VAL A 63 3.61 20.81 -5.54
C VAL A 63 4.98 20.48 -4.95
N VAL A 64 5.97 21.37 -5.10
CA VAL A 64 7.30 21.20 -4.50
C VAL A 64 7.19 21.05 -2.98
N ARG A 65 6.41 21.89 -2.29
CA ARG A 65 6.15 21.73 -0.84
C ARG A 65 5.57 20.35 -0.54
N SER A 66 4.55 19.93 -1.29
CA SER A 66 3.91 18.62 -1.11
C SER A 66 4.89 17.46 -1.27
N VAL A 67 5.84 17.55 -2.21
CA VAL A 67 6.87 16.51 -2.40
C VAL A 67 7.87 16.53 -1.24
N TYR A 68 8.34 17.69 -0.81
CA TYR A 68 9.25 17.79 0.35
C TYR A 68 8.64 17.15 1.60
N THR A 69 7.38 17.46 1.91
CA THR A 69 6.68 16.87 3.06
C THR A 69 6.46 15.36 2.88
N SER A 70 6.10 14.92 1.67
CA SER A 70 5.89 13.49 1.38
C SER A 70 7.19 12.69 1.48
N LYS A 71 8.33 13.25 1.05
CA LYS A 71 9.65 12.64 1.20
C LYS A 71 10.09 12.55 2.65
N ILE A 72 9.81 13.54 3.50
CA ILE A 72 10.07 13.44 4.95
C ILE A 72 9.31 12.24 5.57
N ILE A 73 8.07 12.01 5.13
CA ILE A 73 7.23 10.91 5.64
C ILE A 73 7.68 9.54 5.10
N SER A 74 7.96 9.46 3.79
CA SER A 74 8.12 8.18 3.09
C SER A 74 9.59 7.77 2.85
N SER A 75 10.51 8.72 2.67
CA SER A 75 11.90 8.47 2.24
C SER A 75 12.83 9.64 2.62
N TYR A 76 13.00 9.91 3.91
CA TYR A 76 13.76 11.07 4.41
C TYR A 76 15.25 11.09 4.00
N ARG A 77 15.80 9.96 3.53
CA ARG A 77 17.20 9.85 3.08
C ARG A 77 17.40 10.24 1.62
N ASP A 78 16.33 10.43 0.86
CA ASP A 78 16.41 10.89 -0.52
C ASP A 78 16.90 12.34 -0.56
N LEU A 79 17.65 12.70 -1.60
CA LEU A 79 18.19 14.03 -1.77
C LEU A 79 17.28 14.85 -2.69
N VAL A 80 16.97 16.08 -2.28
CA VAL A 80 16.11 16.99 -3.03
C VAL A 80 16.81 18.33 -3.22
N ALA A 81 16.75 18.86 -4.44
CA ALA A 81 17.26 20.19 -4.77
C ALA A 81 16.15 21.06 -5.41
N LEU A 82 16.27 22.38 -5.25
CA LEU A 82 15.38 23.35 -5.88
C LEU A 82 16.23 24.41 -6.59
N VAL A 83 16.10 24.46 -7.91
CA VAL A 83 16.86 25.33 -8.80
C VAL A 83 15.89 26.15 -9.63
N PHE A 84 16.11 27.46 -9.67
CA PHE A 84 15.38 28.39 -10.53
C PHE A 84 16.26 28.82 -11.70
N TYR A 85 15.67 28.97 -12.89
CA TYR A 85 16.35 29.54 -14.05
C TYR A 85 15.52 30.67 -14.67
N GLY A 86 16.18 31.53 -15.47
CA GLY A 86 15.56 32.76 -15.95
C GLY A 86 15.43 33.83 -14.86
N THR A 87 16.29 33.76 -13.84
CA THR A 87 16.31 34.71 -12.72
C THR A 87 17.15 35.95 -13.07
N LYS A 88 16.91 37.07 -12.41
CA LYS A 88 17.80 38.24 -12.53
C LYS A 88 19.09 38.02 -11.74
N GLU A 89 18.94 37.56 -10.50
CA GLU A 89 20.05 37.23 -9.61
C GLU A 89 20.61 35.84 -9.93
N SER A 90 21.91 35.64 -9.70
CA SER A 90 22.59 34.36 -9.94
C SER A 90 23.22 33.85 -8.65
N LYS A 91 22.92 32.61 -8.30
CA LYS A 91 23.50 31.93 -7.13
C LYS A 91 23.67 30.46 -7.50
N ASN A 92 24.86 30.03 -7.84
CA ASN A 92 25.14 28.63 -8.15
C ASN A 92 26.53 28.22 -7.66
N PRO A 93 26.81 26.92 -7.53
CA PRO A 93 28.15 26.44 -7.19
C PRO A 93 29.18 27.05 -8.13
N ARG A 94 30.20 27.73 -7.57
CA ARG A 94 31.26 28.46 -8.30
C ARG A 94 30.79 29.69 -9.09
N ASN A 95 29.54 30.12 -8.92
CA ASN A 95 28.92 31.30 -9.54
C ASN A 95 29.22 31.48 -11.04
N SER A 96 29.29 30.37 -11.76
CA SER A 96 29.77 30.30 -13.14
C SER A 96 28.65 30.53 -14.17
N PHE A 97 27.40 30.41 -13.75
CA PHE A 97 26.22 30.54 -14.64
C PHE A 97 25.43 31.79 -14.31
N LYS A 98 25.07 32.58 -15.33
CA LYS A 98 24.17 33.73 -15.17
C LYS A 98 22.73 33.28 -15.25
N HIS A 99 21.83 33.97 -14.53
CA HIS A 99 20.39 33.73 -14.54
C HIS A 99 19.95 32.34 -14.03
N VAL A 100 20.81 31.71 -13.21
CA VAL A 100 20.53 30.43 -12.54
C VAL A 100 20.73 30.59 -11.04
N TYR A 101 19.71 30.23 -10.27
CA TYR A 101 19.66 30.38 -8.82
C TYR A 101 19.33 29.04 -8.15
N VAL A 102 20.33 28.42 -7.52
CA VAL A 102 20.21 27.26 -6.63
C VAL A 102 19.69 27.75 -5.28
N TYR A 103 18.41 27.50 -5.06
CA TYR A 103 17.73 27.86 -3.81
C TYR A 103 18.04 26.86 -2.71
N HIS A 104 17.84 25.57 -3.00
CA HIS A 104 18.31 24.46 -2.17
C HIS A 104 19.30 23.60 -2.96
N ASP A 105 20.46 23.33 -2.36
CA ASP A 105 21.41 22.34 -2.85
C ASP A 105 20.86 20.92 -2.63
N LEU A 106 21.43 19.94 -3.32
CA LEU A 106 21.00 18.54 -3.30
C LEU A 106 21.33 17.90 -1.95
N ASP A 107 20.34 17.79 -1.07
CA ASP A 107 20.48 17.29 0.31
C ASP A 107 19.16 16.72 0.83
N GLU A 108 19.18 16.13 2.03
CA GLU A 108 17.99 15.61 2.70
C GLU A 108 16.93 16.72 2.92
N PRO A 109 15.62 16.43 2.72
CA PRO A 109 14.57 17.38 3.03
C PRO A 109 14.48 17.60 4.55
N GLY A 110 14.19 18.83 4.97
CA GLY A 110 14.10 19.21 6.38
C GLY A 110 13.07 20.31 6.62
N ALA A 111 12.72 20.52 7.89
CA ALA A 111 11.66 21.46 8.28
C ALA A 111 11.95 22.90 7.81
N GLN A 112 13.19 23.37 7.95
CA GLN A 112 13.60 24.71 7.47
C GLN A 112 13.40 24.85 5.96
N ARG A 113 13.82 23.86 5.18
CA ARG A 113 13.62 23.85 3.72
C ARG A 113 12.14 23.86 3.34
N VAL A 114 11.31 23.12 4.06
CA VAL A 114 9.85 23.14 3.87
C VAL A 114 9.29 24.54 4.12
N GLN A 115 9.73 25.21 5.18
CA GLN A 115 9.31 26.57 5.52
C GLN A 115 9.78 27.59 4.48
N GLU A 116 11.01 27.45 3.96
CA GLU A 116 11.56 28.30 2.90
C GLU A 116 10.75 28.17 1.59
N VAL A 117 10.40 26.94 1.18
CA VAL A 117 9.49 26.73 0.03
C VAL A 117 8.09 27.29 0.33
N ASP A 118 7.59 27.13 1.55
CA ASP A 118 6.26 27.63 1.92
C ASP A 118 6.18 29.15 1.86
N ALA A 119 7.26 29.85 2.18
CA ALA A 119 7.36 31.30 2.06
C ALA A 119 7.26 31.79 0.61
N LEU A 120 7.51 30.92 -0.39
CA LEU A 120 7.38 31.24 -1.82
C LEU A 120 5.97 31.00 -2.39
N ARG A 121 5.00 30.61 -1.56
CA ARG A 121 3.61 30.37 -1.98
C ARG A 121 2.72 31.62 -1.90
N GLY A 122 1.69 31.60 -2.74
CA GLY A 122 0.67 32.63 -2.86
C GLY A 122 1.23 33.99 -3.30
N ASP A 123 0.40 35.03 -3.17
CA ASP A 123 0.74 36.37 -3.66
C ASP A 123 1.96 37.00 -2.95
N LYS A 124 2.09 36.76 -1.65
CA LYS A 124 3.25 37.21 -0.87
C LYS A 124 4.53 36.48 -1.31
N GLY A 125 4.42 35.19 -1.59
CA GLY A 125 5.53 34.38 -2.09
C GLY A 125 5.97 34.78 -3.50
N ALA A 126 5.04 35.09 -4.39
CA ALA A 126 5.35 35.62 -5.71
C ALA A 126 6.09 36.96 -5.64
N GLN A 127 5.72 37.86 -4.72
CA GLN A 127 6.44 39.11 -4.46
C GLN A 127 7.84 38.86 -3.89
N LEU A 128 7.97 37.90 -2.97
CA LEU A 128 9.26 37.49 -2.42
C LEU A 128 10.18 36.89 -3.49
N ALA A 129 9.63 36.04 -4.36
CA ALA A 129 10.33 35.47 -5.51
C ALA A 129 10.77 36.57 -6.48
N ALA A 130 9.89 37.51 -6.82
CA ALA A 130 10.23 38.65 -7.69
C ALA A 130 11.34 39.55 -7.09
N LYS A 131 11.36 39.72 -5.77
CA LYS A 131 12.38 40.51 -5.06
C LYS A 131 13.72 39.77 -4.95
N THR A 132 13.68 38.48 -4.66
CA THR A 132 14.87 37.66 -4.35
C THR A 132 15.53 37.10 -5.61
N LEU A 133 14.72 36.60 -6.55
CA LEU A 133 15.17 35.98 -7.79
C LEU A 133 15.17 37.00 -8.93
N GLY A 134 14.08 37.77 -9.06
CA GLY A 134 13.77 38.58 -10.25
C GLY A 134 13.58 37.72 -11.51
N SER A 135 13.18 38.35 -12.61
CA SER A 135 13.08 37.70 -13.93
C SER A 135 14.10 38.28 -14.90
N GLY A 136 14.95 37.42 -15.45
CA GLY A 136 16.03 37.72 -16.37
C GLY A 136 15.93 36.95 -17.68
N GLU A 137 17.06 36.79 -18.35
CA GLU A 137 17.14 36.03 -19.60
C GLU A 137 17.22 34.53 -19.30
N ALA A 138 16.42 33.72 -19.98
CA ALA A 138 16.41 32.27 -19.79
C ALA A 138 17.53 31.61 -20.61
N SER A 139 18.38 30.84 -19.93
CA SER A 139 19.38 29.94 -20.54
C SER A 139 19.19 28.55 -19.96
N LEU A 140 18.45 27.68 -20.67
CA LEU A 140 18.20 26.32 -20.21
C LEU A 140 19.50 25.49 -20.25
N GLY A 141 20.38 25.75 -21.23
CA GLY A 141 21.67 25.04 -21.32
C GLY A 141 22.55 25.24 -20.08
N ASP A 142 22.65 26.47 -19.58
CA ASP A 142 23.40 26.76 -18.36
C ASP A 142 22.73 26.20 -17.11
N ALA A 143 21.39 26.21 -17.08
CA ALA A 143 20.62 25.60 -15.99
C ALA A 143 20.83 24.08 -15.91
N LEU A 144 20.75 23.37 -17.05
CA LEU A 144 21.02 21.94 -17.14
C LEU A 144 22.47 21.61 -16.75
N TRP A 145 23.42 22.45 -17.16
CA TRP A 145 24.81 22.28 -16.76
C TRP A 145 25.01 22.49 -15.25
N CYS A 146 24.33 23.48 -14.66
CA CYS A 146 24.31 23.67 -13.21
C CYS A 146 23.76 22.42 -12.51
N CYS A 147 22.65 21.85 -12.98
CA CYS A 147 22.09 20.61 -12.43
C CYS A 147 23.07 19.41 -12.56
N ALA A 148 23.80 19.30 -13.67
CA ALA A 148 24.84 18.27 -13.83
C ALA A 148 25.96 18.41 -12.79
N ASN A 149 26.37 19.63 -12.47
CA ASN A 149 27.35 19.90 -11.42
C ASN A 149 26.82 19.51 -10.03
N LEU A 150 25.55 19.80 -9.73
CA LEU A 150 24.91 19.38 -8.47
C LEU A 150 24.99 17.86 -8.28
N TYR A 151 24.69 17.08 -9.33
CA TYR A 151 24.83 15.62 -9.27
C TYR A 151 26.27 15.14 -9.09
N SER A 152 27.22 15.86 -9.66
CA SER A 152 28.64 15.48 -9.64
C SER A 152 29.32 15.80 -8.31
N ASP A 153 28.86 16.83 -7.59
CA ASP A 153 29.41 17.25 -6.30
C ASP A 153 29.00 16.31 -5.15
N ILE A 154 27.98 15.46 -5.35
CA ILE A 154 27.53 14.49 -4.34
C ILE A 154 28.48 13.31 -4.21
N LYS A 155 29.01 13.14 -2.99
CA LYS A 155 29.90 12.03 -2.62
C LYS A 155 29.16 10.73 -2.28
N LEU A 156 27.84 10.80 -2.14
CA LEU A 156 26.99 9.67 -1.81
C LEU A 156 26.67 8.86 -3.07
N ARG A 157 26.51 7.55 -2.93
CA ARG A 157 26.05 6.71 -4.03
C ARG A 157 24.57 6.99 -4.29
N LEU A 158 24.26 7.52 -5.48
CA LEU A 158 22.90 7.77 -5.93
C LEU A 158 22.38 6.56 -6.72
N SER A 159 21.21 6.06 -6.34
CA SER A 159 20.54 4.96 -7.04
C SER A 159 19.87 5.48 -8.31
N HIS A 160 19.10 6.55 -8.14
CA HIS A 160 18.33 7.19 -9.20
C HIS A 160 18.54 8.70 -9.18
N LYS A 161 18.70 9.27 -10.39
CA LYS A 161 18.88 10.70 -10.61
C LYS A 161 17.75 11.18 -11.50
N ARG A 162 16.92 12.10 -11.01
CA ARG A 162 15.76 12.62 -11.75
C ARG A 162 15.74 14.14 -11.74
N LEU A 163 15.55 14.73 -12.90
CA LEU A 163 15.41 16.17 -13.09
C LEU A 163 13.99 16.45 -13.59
N MET A 164 13.20 17.20 -12.84
CA MET A 164 11.86 17.63 -13.26
C MET A 164 11.88 19.11 -13.64
N ILE A 165 11.54 19.41 -14.89
CA ILE A 165 11.49 20.77 -15.45
C ILE A 165 10.06 21.29 -15.37
N PHE A 166 9.85 22.44 -14.73
CA PHE A 166 8.55 23.11 -14.63
C PHE A 166 8.59 24.41 -15.42
N THR A 167 7.82 24.49 -16.51
CA THR A 167 7.76 25.67 -17.37
C THR A 167 6.45 25.75 -18.15
N CYS A 168 6.03 26.96 -18.48
CA CYS A 168 4.97 27.24 -19.44
C CYS A 168 5.50 27.67 -20.82
N ARG A 169 6.82 27.74 -21.02
CA ARG A 169 7.47 28.15 -22.28
C ARG A 169 7.96 26.94 -23.07
N ASP A 170 7.35 26.69 -24.21
CA ASP A 170 7.76 25.68 -25.20
C ASP A 170 9.04 26.09 -25.96
N GLU A 171 9.24 27.38 -26.21
CA GLU A 171 10.47 27.95 -26.78
C GLU A 171 11.25 28.78 -25.74
N PRO A 172 12.08 28.15 -24.89
CA PRO A 172 12.76 28.84 -23.79
C PRO A 172 13.75 29.92 -24.26
N HIS A 173 14.35 29.78 -25.44
CA HIS A 173 15.38 30.69 -25.96
C HIS A 173 14.90 31.68 -27.03
N GLY A 174 13.61 31.67 -27.38
CA GLY A 174 13.04 32.62 -28.34
C GLY A 174 13.69 32.60 -29.73
N GLY A 175 14.09 31.41 -30.21
CA GLY A 175 14.70 31.21 -31.53
C GLY A 175 16.23 31.31 -31.59
N ASP A 176 16.93 31.46 -30.47
CA ASP A 176 18.40 31.44 -30.43
C ASP A 176 18.95 30.01 -30.62
N SER A 177 19.27 29.69 -31.87
CA SER A 177 19.81 28.38 -32.27
C SER A 177 21.07 27.94 -31.52
N ALA A 178 21.91 28.88 -31.05
CA ALA A 178 23.12 28.54 -30.32
C ALA A 178 22.80 28.01 -28.92
N LYS A 179 21.88 28.69 -28.22
CA LYS A 179 21.40 28.25 -26.89
C LYS A 179 20.57 26.98 -26.97
N ASP A 180 19.78 26.81 -28.02
CA ASP A 180 19.04 25.57 -28.26
C ASP A 180 20.00 24.39 -28.42
N ARG A 181 21.05 24.55 -29.25
CA ARG A 181 22.06 23.51 -29.44
C ARG A 181 22.81 23.20 -28.14
N GLN A 182 23.15 24.22 -27.36
CA GLN A 182 23.80 24.05 -26.06
C GLN A 182 22.91 23.26 -25.09
N ALA A 183 21.62 23.61 -24.99
CA ALA A 183 20.66 22.91 -24.13
C ALA A 183 20.46 21.45 -24.54
N ARG A 184 20.33 21.17 -25.84
CA ARG A 184 20.23 19.80 -26.38
C ARG A 184 21.46 18.96 -26.06
N THR A 185 22.65 19.55 -26.22
CA THR A 185 23.92 18.89 -25.89
C THR A 185 23.98 18.56 -24.39
N LYS A 186 23.65 19.53 -23.52
CA LYS A 186 23.68 19.33 -22.06
C LYS A 186 22.62 18.37 -21.55
N ALA A 187 21.45 18.32 -22.18
CA ALA A 187 20.45 17.30 -21.91
C ALA A 187 20.97 15.89 -22.29
N GLY A 188 21.66 15.77 -23.42
CA GLY A 188 22.36 14.54 -23.82
C GLY A 188 23.38 14.09 -22.77
N ASP A 189 24.27 15.00 -22.35
CA ASP A 189 25.27 14.73 -21.30
C ASP A 189 24.61 14.21 -19.99
N LEU A 190 23.50 14.83 -19.57
CA LEU A 190 22.74 14.39 -18.39
C LEU A 190 22.16 12.99 -18.55
N LYS A 191 21.59 12.67 -19.71
CA LYS A 191 21.06 11.33 -20.01
C LYS A 191 22.16 10.28 -19.99
N GLU A 192 23.35 10.58 -20.53
CA GLU A 192 24.51 9.68 -20.49
C GLU A 192 25.00 9.40 -19.06
N ILE A 193 24.86 10.37 -18.15
CA ILE A 193 25.17 10.22 -16.72
C ILE A 193 24.07 9.42 -15.95
N GLY A 194 23.01 9.02 -16.65
CA GLY A 194 21.87 8.27 -16.12
C GLY A 194 20.83 9.15 -15.42
N VAL A 195 20.75 10.44 -15.75
CA VAL A 195 19.70 11.34 -15.25
C VAL A 195 18.46 11.23 -16.12
N VAL A 196 17.33 10.92 -15.51
CA VAL A 196 16.01 10.94 -16.16
C VAL A 196 15.47 12.36 -16.13
N ILE A 197 15.19 12.92 -17.30
CA ILE A 197 14.67 14.29 -17.46
C ILE A 197 13.18 14.22 -17.78
N ASP A 198 12.37 14.72 -16.86
CA ASP A 198 10.92 14.80 -16.95
C ASP A 198 10.46 16.24 -17.16
N LEU A 199 9.52 16.45 -18.08
CA LEU A 199 8.88 17.74 -18.30
C LEU A 199 7.51 17.80 -17.63
N MET A 200 7.31 18.84 -16.81
CA MET A 200 6.06 19.26 -16.21
C MET A 200 5.61 20.55 -16.89
N HIS A 201 5.11 20.41 -18.13
CA HIS A 201 4.66 21.56 -18.91
C HIS A 201 3.32 22.09 -18.40
N LEU A 202 3.25 23.40 -18.25
CA LEU A 202 2.13 24.13 -17.66
C LEU A 202 1.36 24.89 -18.74
N LEU A 203 0.07 25.13 -18.48
CA LEU A 203 -0.80 25.79 -19.44
C LEU A 203 -0.35 27.23 -19.72
N LYS A 204 -0.32 27.59 -21.01
CA LYS A 204 -0.20 28.97 -21.49
C LYS A 204 -1.34 29.29 -22.48
N PRO A 205 -1.67 30.58 -22.68
CA PRO A 205 -2.54 30.99 -23.79
C PRO A 205 -1.92 30.54 -25.12
N GLY A 206 -2.65 29.73 -25.89
CA GLY A 206 -2.16 29.15 -27.15
C GLY A 206 -1.66 27.70 -27.07
N GLY A 207 -1.73 27.05 -25.91
CA GLY A 207 -1.31 25.64 -25.74
C GLY A 207 0.21 25.49 -25.53
N PHE A 208 0.72 24.26 -25.39
CA PHE A 208 2.16 24.00 -25.22
C PHE A 208 2.60 22.94 -26.22
N ASP A 209 3.54 23.27 -27.11
CA ASP A 209 4.05 22.32 -28.10
C ASP A 209 5.36 21.67 -27.64
N VAL A 210 5.30 20.41 -27.23
CA VAL A 210 6.48 19.62 -26.82
C VAL A 210 7.40 19.33 -28.01
N SER A 211 6.83 19.19 -29.21
CA SER A 211 7.57 18.77 -30.41
C SER A 211 8.54 19.83 -30.93
N ALA A 212 8.30 21.10 -30.61
CA ALA A 212 9.12 22.22 -31.04
C ALA A 212 10.56 22.17 -30.47
N PHE A 213 10.72 21.77 -29.21
CA PHE A 213 12.02 21.82 -28.52
C PHE A 213 12.23 20.70 -27.51
N PHE A 214 11.26 20.45 -26.62
CA PHE A 214 11.45 19.57 -25.49
C PHE A 214 11.51 18.08 -25.84
N CYS A 215 10.99 17.66 -26.99
CA CYS A 215 11.06 16.27 -27.47
C CYS A 215 12.49 15.70 -27.47
N ASP A 216 13.49 16.55 -27.77
CA ASP A 216 14.90 16.15 -27.78
C ASP A 216 15.55 16.24 -26.38
N ILE A 217 14.95 16.99 -25.46
CA ILE A 217 15.45 17.24 -24.10
C ILE A 217 14.97 16.18 -23.12
N ILE A 218 13.69 15.82 -23.16
CA ILE A 218 13.10 14.83 -22.25
C ILE A 218 13.74 13.46 -22.45
N SER A 219 13.87 12.70 -21.37
CA SER A 219 14.26 11.29 -21.49
C SER A 219 13.12 10.51 -22.15
N PRO A 220 13.45 9.55 -23.03
CA PRO A 220 12.43 8.69 -23.58
C PRO A 220 11.72 7.98 -22.42
N PRO A 221 10.40 7.87 -22.49
CA PRO A 221 9.65 7.19 -21.45
C PRO A 221 10.11 5.74 -21.30
N GLU A 222 10.20 5.24 -20.05
CA GLU A 222 10.57 3.83 -19.81
C GLU A 222 9.48 2.88 -20.37
N ASP A 223 8.22 3.34 -20.47
CA ASP A 223 7.07 2.57 -20.97
C ASP A 223 6.17 3.43 -21.91
N GLU A 224 5.42 2.81 -22.84
CA GLU A 224 4.45 3.51 -23.73
C GLU A 224 3.44 4.40 -22.97
N GLU A 225 3.22 4.10 -21.69
CA GLU A 225 2.31 4.78 -20.75
C GLU A 225 2.80 6.19 -20.36
N GLU A 226 4.12 6.39 -20.26
CA GLU A 226 4.71 7.69 -19.93
C GLU A 226 4.64 8.68 -21.11
N LEU A 227 4.41 8.20 -22.35
CA LEU A 227 4.13 9.07 -23.50
C LEU A 227 2.83 9.86 -23.31
N GLY A 228 1.75 9.22 -22.84
CA GLY A 228 0.43 9.86 -22.72
C GLY A 228 0.42 11.03 -21.73
N LEU A 229 1.12 10.89 -20.60
CA LEU A 229 1.30 11.93 -19.59
C LEU A 229 2.09 13.16 -20.09
N GLN A 230 2.88 13.00 -21.14
CA GLN A 230 3.67 14.09 -21.74
C GLN A 230 2.90 14.89 -22.79
N MET A 231 1.67 14.52 -23.17
CA MET A 231 0.99 15.14 -24.30
C MET A 231 0.18 16.41 -23.96
N GLU A 232 -0.37 16.53 -22.75
CA GLU A 232 -1.28 17.64 -22.41
C GLU A 232 -0.75 18.60 -21.33
N PRO A 233 -0.85 19.93 -21.54
CA PRO A 233 -0.40 20.91 -20.57
C PRO A 233 -1.25 20.92 -19.32
N CYS A 234 -0.57 21.05 -18.17
CA CYS A 234 -1.25 21.04 -16.90
C CYS A 234 -1.81 22.41 -16.56
N GLY A 235 -3.15 22.52 -16.45
CA GLY A 235 -3.85 23.74 -16.05
C GLY A 235 -4.29 23.77 -14.59
N LYS A 236 -4.41 22.60 -13.93
CA LYS A 236 -4.93 22.49 -12.56
C LYS A 236 -3.87 21.96 -11.59
N LEU A 237 -3.93 22.43 -10.35
CA LEU A 237 -3.03 21.98 -9.29
C LEU A 237 -3.17 20.48 -8.98
N GLU A 238 -4.39 19.93 -8.99
CA GLU A 238 -4.62 18.51 -8.70
C GLU A 238 -3.97 17.60 -9.75
N ASP A 239 -4.06 17.97 -11.01
CA ASP A 239 -3.47 17.22 -12.13
C ASP A 239 -1.93 17.30 -12.07
N LEU A 240 -1.37 18.46 -11.72
CA LEU A 240 0.07 18.62 -11.54
C LEU A 240 0.58 17.76 -10.38
N ARG A 241 -0.17 17.73 -9.25
CA ARG A 241 0.14 16.87 -8.11
C ARG A 241 0.13 15.40 -8.50
N LYS A 242 -0.86 14.94 -9.26
CA LYS A 242 -0.93 13.55 -9.75
C LYS A 242 0.27 13.23 -10.65
N ARG A 243 0.57 14.09 -11.62
CA ARG A 243 1.67 13.89 -12.58
C ARG A 243 3.02 13.84 -11.90
N VAL A 244 3.27 14.73 -10.94
CA VAL A 244 4.50 14.71 -10.14
C VAL A 244 4.56 13.48 -9.25
N ARG A 245 3.49 13.10 -8.54
CA ARG A 245 3.46 11.88 -7.72
C ARG A 245 3.73 10.61 -8.53
N ALA A 246 3.19 10.51 -9.75
CA ALA A 246 3.42 9.38 -10.64
C ALA A 246 4.90 9.23 -11.03
N LYS A 247 5.65 10.33 -11.06
CA LYS A 247 7.06 10.39 -11.48
C LYS A 247 8.04 10.63 -10.33
N GLU A 248 7.57 10.88 -9.11
CA GLU A 248 8.42 11.15 -7.95
C GLU A 248 9.15 9.88 -7.48
N LEU A 249 8.47 8.74 -7.54
CA LEU A 249 8.96 7.46 -7.07
C LEU A 249 9.30 6.57 -8.27
N LYS A 250 10.43 5.88 -8.20
CA LYS A 250 10.71 4.80 -9.15
C LYS A 250 9.95 3.54 -8.73
N LYS A 251 9.50 2.76 -9.72
CA LYS A 251 9.00 1.39 -9.54
C LYS A 251 10.08 0.55 -8.81
N ARG A 252 9.82 0.13 -7.57
CA ARG A 252 10.70 -0.74 -6.78
C ARG A 252 10.12 -2.15 -6.73
N THR A 253 10.89 -3.13 -7.19
CA THR A 253 10.52 -4.54 -7.11
C THR A 253 10.74 -5.08 -5.70
N LEU A 254 9.74 -5.76 -5.17
CA LEU A 254 9.81 -6.54 -3.94
C LEU A 254 10.69 -7.78 -4.13
N ALA A 255 10.48 -8.48 -5.24
CA ALA A 255 11.24 -9.65 -5.63
C ALA A 255 11.15 -9.83 -7.16
N ARG A 256 12.21 -10.38 -7.75
CA ARG A 256 12.21 -10.86 -9.14
C ARG A 256 12.13 -12.37 -9.10
N LEU A 257 11.14 -12.92 -9.80
CA LEU A 257 10.82 -14.34 -9.78
C LEU A 257 10.68 -14.87 -11.20
N SER A 258 10.90 -16.18 -11.36
CA SER A 258 10.54 -16.89 -12.58
C SER A 258 9.12 -17.45 -12.46
N LEU A 259 8.24 -17.07 -13.39
CA LEU A 259 6.92 -17.67 -13.58
C LEU A 259 7.04 -18.85 -14.56
N SER A 260 7.01 -20.06 -14.02
CA SER A 260 7.02 -21.32 -14.76
C SER A 260 5.61 -21.71 -15.18
N LEU A 261 5.35 -21.74 -16.49
CA LEU A 261 4.08 -22.19 -17.08
C LEU A 261 4.06 -23.71 -17.36
N GLY A 262 5.23 -24.34 -17.37
CA GLY A 262 5.44 -25.75 -17.67
C GLY A 262 6.93 -26.05 -17.88
N GLU A 263 7.27 -27.28 -18.22
CA GLU A 263 8.67 -27.67 -18.47
C GLU A 263 9.28 -26.84 -19.60
N GLY A 264 10.32 -26.06 -19.27
CA GLY A 264 11.07 -25.25 -20.22
C GLY A 264 10.45 -23.90 -20.60
N VAL A 265 9.26 -23.54 -20.08
CA VAL A 265 8.59 -22.26 -20.37
C VAL A 265 8.55 -21.40 -19.11
N ASN A 266 9.52 -20.48 -19.02
CA ASN A 266 9.69 -19.55 -17.91
C ASN A 266 9.56 -18.10 -18.38
N VAL A 267 8.87 -17.28 -17.59
CA VAL A 267 8.70 -15.84 -17.81
C VAL A 267 9.32 -15.11 -16.63
N ALA A 268 10.23 -14.17 -16.89
CA ALA A 268 10.76 -13.33 -15.82
C ALA A 268 9.72 -12.28 -15.42
N VAL A 269 9.45 -12.18 -14.12
CA VAL A 269 8.42 -11.30 -13.57
C VAL A 269 8.89 -10.61 -12.30
N GLY A 270 8.58 -9.33 -12.18
CA GLY A 270 8.76 -8.51 -11.00
C GLY A 270 7.49 -8.50 -10.15
N LEU A 271 7.64 -8.69 -8.84
CA LEU A 271 6.60 -8.45 -7.85
C LEU A 271 6.73 -7.02 -7.32
N TYR A 272 5.64 -6.28 -7.29
CA TYR A 272 5.57 -4.90 -6.81
C TYR A 272 4.53 -4.78 -5.70
N ALA A 273 4.85 -4.08 -4.62
CA ALA A 273 3.86 -3.75 -3.60
C ALA A 273 3.20 -2.42 -3.97
N THR A 274 1.93 -2.47 -4.39
CA THR A 274 1.16 -1.27 -4.77
C THR A 274 0.55 -0.55 -3.58
N ALA A 275 0.33 -1.26 -2.47
CA ALA A 275 -0.14 -0.71 -1.22
C ALA A 275 0.70 -1.26 -0.06
N VAL A 276 1.34 -0.37 0.69
CA VAL A 276 2.14 -0.70 1.87
C VAL A 276 1.59 0.09 3.06
N SER A 277 1.46 -0.58 4.20
CA SER A 277 1.02 0.08 5.43
C SER A 277 2.09 1.08 5.88
N ALA A 278 1.77 2.36 5.84
CA ALA A 278 2.65 3.39 6.38
C ALA A 278 2.71 3.26 7.90
N ARG A 279 3.92 3.11 8.45
CA ARG A 279 4.16 2.99 9.89
C ARG A 279 4.84 4.25 10.43
N LYS A 280 4.62 4.52 11.72
CA LYS A 280 5.38 5.55 12.43
C LYS A 280 6.87 5.16 12.43
N PRO A 281 7.79 6.06 12.07
CA PRO A 281 9.21 5.74 12.09
C PRO A 281 9.66 5.36 13.51
N PRO A 282 10.52 4.32 13.66
CA PRO A 282 11.03 3.93 14.96
C PRO A 282 11.92 5.03 15.54
N PRO A 283 11.97 5.19 16.87
CA PRO A 283 12.82 6.19 17.50
C PRO A 283 14.30 5.86 17.28
N VAL A 284 15.11 6.90 17.05
CA VAL A 284 16.57 6.80 16.98
C VAL A 284 17.16 7.15 18.35
N ARG A 285 18.08 6.33 18.86
CA ARG A 285 18.78 6.61 20.13
C ARG A 285 19.84 7.70 19.89
N LEU A 286 19.83 8.75 20.70
CA LEU A 286 20.75 9.88 20.61
C LEU A 286 21.62 10.00 21.87
N TYR A 287 22.83 10.51 21.72
CA TYR A 287 23.67 10.87 22.86
C TYR A 287 23.16 12.17 23.50
N ARG A 288 22.97 12.18 24.82
CA ARG A 288 22.27 13.26 25.53
C ARG A 288 22.88 14.65 25.34
N GLU A 289 24.21 14.75 25.27
CA GLU A 289 24.90 16.04 25.25
C GLU A 289 25.10 16.58 23.83
N THR A 290 25.28 15.70 22.83
CA THR A 290 25.58 16.10 21.44
C THR A 290 24.41 15.91 20.48
N ASN A 291 23.36 15.20 20.91
CA ASN A 291 22.24 14.74 20.06
C ASN A 291 22.67 13.90 18.85
N GLU A 292 23.86 13.30 18.88
CA GLU A 292 24.35 12.45 17.80
C GLU A 292 23.74 11.04 17.86
N PRO A 293 23.43 10.40 16.71
CA PRO A 293 22.90 9.03 16.68
C PRO A 293 23.86 7.98 17.26
N VAL A 294 23.34 7.13 18.14
CA VAL A 294 24.08 6.04 18.80
C VAL A 294 23.90 4.73 18.04
N ARG A 295 25.01 4.05 17.76
CA ARG A 295 24.99 2.70 17.17
C ARG A 295 24.80 1.64 18.25
N SER A 296 23.72 0.86 18.15
CA SER A 296 23.51 -0.32 19.00
C SER A 296 24.31 -1.51 18.45
N LYS A 297 24.93 -2.29 19.33
CA LYS A 297 25.57 -3.57 19.01
C LYS A 297 25.06 -4.62 19.98
N THR A 298 24.35 -5.62 19.49
CA THR A 298 23.85 -6.74 20.29
C THR A 298 24.87 -7.88 20.24
N ARG A 299 25.22 -8.45 21.40
CA ARG A 299 26.18 -9.53 21.53
C ARG A 299 25.68 -10.53 22.55
N THR A 300 25.65 -11.79 22.14
CA THR A 300 25.19 -12.91 22.98
C THR A 300 26.41 -13.54 23.66
N PHE A 301 26.33 -13.75 24.97
CA PHE A 301 27.43 -14.28 25.79
C PHE A 301 26.94 -15.39 26.72
N HIS A 302 27.83 -16.32 27.03
CA HIS A 302 27.56 -17.38 27.97
C HIS A 302 27.54 -16.83 29.40
N THR A 303 26.49 -17.11 30.15
CA THR A 303 26.22 -16.48 31.45
C THR A 303 27.26 -16.79 32.52
N GLN A 304 27.86 -17.99 32.52
CA GLN A 304 28.83 -18.40 33.55
C GLN A 304 30.28 -18.05 33.21
N THR A 305 30.67 -18.12 31.93
CA THR A 305 32.06 -17.92 31.48
C THR A 305 32.29 -16.50 30.98
N GLY A 306 31.23 -15.75 30.67
CA GLY A 306 31.31 -14.43 30.04
C GLY A 306 31.86 -14.45 28.62
N SER A 307 32.06 -15.64 28.03
CA SER A 307 32.58 -15.79 26.68
C SER A 307 31.52 -15.42 25.66
N LEU A 308 31.93 -14.71 24.61
CA LEU A 308 31.08 -14.40 23.47
C LEU A 308 30.67 -15.70 22.74
N LEU A 309 29.38 -15.85 22.43
CA LEU A 309 28.83 -17.02 21.76
C LEU A 309 28.70 -16.77 20.25
N LEU A 310 29.31 -17.63 19.45
CA LEU A 310 29.13 -17.63 18.00
C LEU A 310 27.82 -18.32 17.63
N PRO A 311 27.25 -18.06 16.43
CA PRO A 311 26.06 -18.77 15.98
C PRO A 311 26.20 -20.30 15.97
N SER A 312 27.42 -20.83 15.81
CA SER A 312 27.72 -22.27 15.90
C SER A 312 27.65 -22.84 17.31
N ASP A 313 27.75 -21.99 18.32
CA ASP A 313 27.69 -22.38 19.74
C ASP A 313 26.25 -22.38 20.27
N ILE A 314 25.29 -21.95 19.44
CA ILE A 314 23.88 -21.75 19.80
C ILE A 314 23.02 -22.75 19.04
N LYS A 315 22.17 -23.48 19.77
CA LYS A 315 21.16 -24.38 19.18
C LYS A 315 19.76 -23.89 19.51
N LYS A 316 18.79 -24.13 18.63
CA LYS A 316 17.37 -23.84 18.90
C LYS A 316 16.74 -25.04 19.62
N ALA A 317 15.89 -24.79 20.59
CA ALA A 317 15.19 -25.85 21.30
C ALA A 317 13.71 -25.51 21.51
N GLN A 318 12.85 -26.50 21.33
CA GLN A 318 11.43 -26.43 21.67
C GLN A 318 11.07 -27.56 22.64
N VAL A 319 10.27 -27.24 23.66
CA VAL A 319 9.90 -28.21 24.71
C VAL A 319 8.44 -28.59 24.55
N TYR A 320 8.19 -29.87 24.27
CA TYR A 320 6.84 -30.44 24.16
C TYR A 320 6.68 -31.59 25.17
N ALA A 321 5.65 -31.52 26.01
CA ALA A 321 5.36 -32.55 27.02
C ALA A 321 6.59 -32.97 27.86
N LYS A 322 7.39 -31.99 28.30
CA LYS A 322 8.65 -32.17 29.05
C LYS A 322 9.77 -32.88 28.29
N LYS A 323 9.65 -33.08 26.97
CA LYS A 323 10.74 -33.51 26.11
C LYS A 323 11.31 -32.31 25.38
N GLN A 324 12.63 -32.15 25.46
CA GLN A 324 13.35 -31.10 24.75
C GLN A 324 13.77 -31.61 23.38
N ILE A 325 13.33 -30.93 22.33
CA ILE A 325 13.73 -31.17 20.95
C ILE A 325 14.73 -30.08 20.60
N VAL A 326 15.99 -30.47 20.40
CA VAL A 326 17.09 -29.57 20.05
C VAL A 326 17.33 -29.71 18.55
N MET A 327 17.45 -28.57 17.87
CA MET A 327 17.69 -28.48 16.43
C MET A 327 18.81 -27.48 16.16
N GLU A 328 19.64 -27.80 15.18
CA GLU A 328 20.58 -26.84 14.60
C GLU A 328 19.82 -25.79 13.78
N ARG A 329 20.43 -24.62 13.58
CA ARG A 329 19.85 -23.57 12.74
C ARG A 329 19.58 -24.05 11.31
N ASP A 330 20.51 -24.83 10.74
CA ASP A 330 20.38 -25.39 9.40
C ASP A 330 19.22 -26.39 9.30
N GLU A 331 18.93 -27.14 10.37
CA GLU A 331 17.79 -28.06 10.42
C GLU A 331 16.47 -27.28 10.42
N VAL A 332 16.40 -26.18 11.18
CA VAL A 332 15.23 -25.30 11.20
C VAL A 332 14.98 -24.67 9.82
N ASP A 333 16.03 -24.27 9.11
CA ASP A 333 15.93 -23.74 7.75
C ASP A 333 15.54 -24.82 6.73
N ALA A 334 16.07 -26.04 6.89
CA ALA A 334 15.73 -27.18 6.05
C ALA A 334 14.25 -27.59 6.19
N ILE A 335 13.68 -27.53 7.40
CA ILE A 335 12.25 -27.82 7.64
C ILE A 335 11.35 -26.83 6.88
N LYS A 336 11.80 -25.58 6.70
CA LYS A 336 11.05 -24.55 5.94
C LYS A 336 11.26 -24.62 4.43
N LYS A 337 12.23 -25.40 3.94
CA LYS A 337 12.59 -25.47 2.53
C LYS A 337 11.71 -26.49 1.80
N PHE A 338 10.92 -26.00 0.85
CA PHE A 338 10.11 -26.84 -0.04
C PHE A 338 10.72 -26.89 -1.44
N ASP A 339 10.60 -25.80 -2.19
CA ASP A 339 11.17 -25.65 -3.53
C ASP A 339 11.89 -24.30 -3.66
N ASP A 340 12.57 -24.10 -4.78
CA ASP A 340 13.26 -22.85 -5.08
C ASP A 340 12.28 -21.69 -5.31
N PRO A 341 12.72 -20.43 -5.09
CA PRO A 341 11.89 -19.25 -5.26
C PRO A 341 11.35 -19.13 -6.69
N GLY A 342 10.07 -18.85 -6.82
CA GLY A 342 9.40 -18.75 -8.10
C GLY A 342 7.88 -18.82 -8.00
N LEU A 343 7.24 -18.63 -9.15
CA LEU A 343 5.82 -18.83 -9.36
C LEU A 343 5.63 -20.04 -10.27
N VAL A 344 4.92 -21.06 -9.81
CA VAL A 344 4.62 -22.25 -10.63
C VAL A 344 3.13 -22.27 -10.93
N LEU A 345 2.77 -22.24 -12.21
CA LEU A 345 1.39 -22.34 -12.65
C LEU A 345 0.84 -23.75 -12.33
N ILE A 346 -0.32 -23.80 -11.69
CA ILE A 346 -1.05 -25.04 -11.42
C ILE A 346 -2.19 -25.22 -12.43
N GLY A 347 -2.87 -24.12 -12.77
CA GLY A 347 -3.96 -24.13 -13.74
C GLY A 347 -4.80 -22.87 -13.68
N PHE A 348 -5.96 -22.89 -14.34
CA PHE A 348 -6.87 -21.74 -14.42
C PHE A 348 -8.20 -22.06 -13.73
N LYS A 349 -8.76 -21.07 -13.03
CA LYS A 349 -10.08 -21.17 -12.39
C LYS A 349 -10.96 -19.97 -12.76
N PRO A 350 -12.29 -20.15 -12.85
CA PRO A 350 -13.22 -19.03 -13.09
C PRO A 350 -13.19 -18.00 -11.96
N MET A 351 -13.37 -16.73 -12.30
CA MET A 351 -13.38 -15.61 -11.33
C MET A 351 -14.43 -15.78 -10.23
N GLU A 352 -15.58 -16.39 -10.52
CA GLU A 352 -16.66 -16.62 -9.55
C GLU A 352 -16.24 -17.45 -8.34
N LYS A 353 -15.21 -18.28 -8.48
CA LYS A 353 -14.69 -19.09 -7.36
C LYS A 353 -13.84 -18.29 -6.38
N LEU A 354 -13.40 -17.10 -6.77
CA LEU A 354 -12.63 -16.21 -5.92
C LEU A 354 -13.59 -15.35 -5.09
N LYS A 355 -13.60 -15.57 -3.77
CA LYS A 355 -14.50 -14.85 -2.86
C LYS A 355 -13.77 -13.68 -2.20
N LEU A 356 -14.44 -12.54 -2.11
CA LEU A 356 -13.87 -11.32 -1.49
C LEU A 356 -13.47 -11.51 -0.02
N HIS A 357 -14.23 -12.31 0.74
CA HIS A 357 -13.96 -12.59 2.16
C HIS A 357 -12.82 -13.59 2.39
N HIS A 358 -12.18 -14.13 1.34
CA HIS A 358 -10.97 -14.95 1.47
C HIS A 358 -9.68 -14.10 1.53
N HIS A 359 -9.80 -12.78 1.71
CA HIS A 359 -8.65 -11.90 1.84
C HIS A 359 -7.93 -12.14 3.17
N ILE A 360 -6.61 -12.39 3.12
CA ILE A 360 -5.77 -12.59 4.31
C ILE A 360 -4.77 -11.45 4.49
N ARG A 361 -4.17 -11.01 3.40
CA ARG A 361 -3.09 -10.02 3.39
C ARG A 361 -3.10 -9.21 2.09
N PRO A 362 -2.45 -8.03 2.06
CA PRO A 362 -2.40 -7.17 0.89
C PRO A 362 -1.96 -7.93 -0.36
N SER A 363 -2.64 -7.66 -1.49
CA SER A 363 -2.24 -8.18 -2.79
C SER A 363 -0.97 -7.49 -3.27
N VAL A 364 -0.16 -8.22 -4.03
CA VAL A 364 1.00 -7.65 -4.74
C VAL A 364 0.70 -7.65 -6.24
N PHE A 365 1.42 -6.84 -7.01
CA PHE A 365 1.24 -6.70 -8.44
C PHE A 365 2.37 -7.38 -9.20
N LEU A 366 2.04 -8.11 -10.25
CA LEU A 366 2.98 -8.83 -11.09
C LEU A 366 3.11 -8.12 -12.44
N TYR A 367 4.34 -7.85 -12.86
CA TYR A 367 4.67 -7.22 -14.15
C TYR A 367 5.86 -7.94 -14.80
N PRO A 368 5.94 -8.05 -16.15
CA PRO A 368 7.03 -8.76 -16.82
C PRO A 368 8.37 -8.00 -16.73
N GLU A 369 9.46 -8.75 -16.64
CA GLU A 369 10.84 -8.23 -16.61
C GLU A 369 11.56 -8.63 -17.91
N GLU A 370 11.40 -7.81 -18.95
CA GLU A 370 11.96 -8.06 -20.29
C GLU A 370 13.50 -8.01 -20.30
N GLU A 371 14.10 -7.27 -19.36
CA GLU A 371 15.56 -7.14 -19.22
C GLU A 371 16.22 -8.47 -18.82
N GLU A 372 15.54 -9.31 -18.02
CA GLU A 372 16.09 -10.60 -17.57
C GLU A 372 15.89 -11.69 -18.63
N VAL A 373 14.68 -11.81 -19.18
CA VAL A 373 14.34 -12.83 -20.18
C VAL A 373 13.55 -12.18 -21.32
N LYS A 374 14.20 -12.07 -22.48
CA LYS A 374 13.57 -11.52 -23.70
C LYS A 374 12.38 -12.39 -24.15
N GLY A 375 11.28 -11.74 -24.53
CA GLY A 375 10.02 -12.35 -24.90
C GLY A 375 9.04 -12.54 -23.72
N SER A 376 9.46 -12.19 -22.49
CA SER A 376 8.61 -12.27 -21.30
C SER A 376 7.39 -11.37 -21.41
N ALA A 377 7.56 -10.13 -21.86
CA ALA A 377 6.47 -9.18 -22.05
C ALA A 377 5.43 -9.71 -23.06
N CYS A 378 5.88 -10.27 -24.19
CA CYS A 378 4.98 -10.80 -25.21
C CYS A 378 4.10 -11.94 -24.67
N LEU A 379 4.70 -12.93 -24.00
CA LEU A 379 3.96 -14.06 -23.43
C LEU A 379 3.04 -13.63 -22.29
N PHE A 380 3.52 -12.72 -21.44
CA PHE A 380 2.75 -12.15 -20.35
C PHE A 380 1.51 -11.39 -20.85
N THR A 381 1.66 -10.54 -21.86
CA THR A 381 0.52 -9.81 -22.48
C THR A 381 -0.48 -10.77 -23.11
N ALA A 382 -0.02 -11.83 -23.78
CA ALA A 382 -0.90 -12.86 -24.33
C ALA A 382 -1.70 -13.56 -23.22
N LEU A 383 -1.04 -13.93 -22.12
CA LEU A 383 -1.68 -14.53 -20.95
C LEU A 383 -2.72 -13.57 -20.33
N LEU A 384 -2.37 -12.30 -20.16
CA LEU A 384 -3.24 -11.27 -19.60
C LEU A 384 -4.52 -11.10 -20.42
N LYS A 385 -4.38 -10.94 -21.74
CA LYS A 385 -5.52 -10.82 -22.66
C LYS A 385 -6.42 -12.05 -22.59
N ARG A 386 -5.86 -13.26 -22.69
CA ARG A 386 -6.64 -14.51 -22.68
C ARG A 386 -7.33 -14.79 -21.34
N CYS A 387 -6.69 -14.47 -20.21
CA CYS A 387 -7.31 -14.61 -18.89
C CYS A 387 -8.49 -13.63 -18.72
N SER A 388 -8.32 -12.39 -19.20
CA SER A 388 -9.39 -11.38 -19.14
C SER A 388 -10.58 -11.76 -20.03
N ASP A 389 -10.34 -12.17 -21.28
CA ASP A 389 -11.40 -12.54 -22.23
C ASP A 389 -12.22 -13.75 -21.75
N ARG A 390 -11.57 -14.69 -21.04
CA ARG A 390 -12.21 -15.91 -20.54
C ARG A 390 -12.76 -15.76 -19.12
N SER A 391 -12.60 -14.61 -18.46
CA SER A 391 -12.98 -14.39 -17.06
C SER A 391 -12.41 -15.46 -16.11
N VAL A 392 -11.12 -15.76 -16.25
CA VAL A 392 -10.39 -16.73 -15.43
C VAL A 392 -9.18 -16.10 -14.76
N PHE A 393 -8.81 -16.61 -13.59
CA PHE A 393 -7.53 -16.30 -12.94
C PHE A 393 -6.59 -17.50 -13.01
N ALA A 394 -5.29 -17.25 -13.04
CA ALA A 394 -4.28 -18.29 -12.98
C ALA A 394 -3.95 -18.63 -11.52
N LEU A 395 -4.18 -19.88 -11.14
CA LEU A 395 -3.80 -20.41 -9.83
C LEU A 395 -2.33 -20.81 -9.87
N CYS A 396 -1.51 -20.17 -9.04
CA CYS A 396 -0.08 -20.44 -8.96
C CYS A 396 0.32 -20.80 -7.54
N ARG A 397 1.43 -21.52 -7.41
CA ARG A 397 2.17 -21.67 -6.16
C ARG A 397 3.28 -20.64 -6.15
N CYS A 398 3.32 -19.80 -5.12
CA CYS A 398 4.31 -18.74 -4.95
C CYS A 398 5.26 -19.07 -3.80
N ILE A 399 6.56 -19.02 -4.08
CA ILE A 399 7.65 -19.03 -3.09
C ILE A 399 8.48 -17.76 -3.34
N PRO A 400 8.36 -16.72 -2.50
CA PRO A 400 9.00 -15.43 -2.75
C PRO A 400 10.51 -15.42 -2.48
N ARG A 401 10.99 -16.25 -1.53
CA ARG A 401 12.40 -16.30 -1.12
C ARG A 401 12.81 -17.72 -0.69
N ARG A 402 14.11 -17.97 -0.60
CA ARG A 402 14.64 -19.28 -0.15
C ARG A 402 14.22 -19.57 1.28
N ASN A 403 14.06 -20.86 1.61
CA ASN A 403 13.64 -21.36 2.92
C ASN A 403 12.30 -20.77 3.39
N PHE A 404 11.37 -20.54 2.45
CA PHE A 404 10.03 -20.04 2.72
C PHE A 404 8.95 -21.04 2.29
N PRO A 405 7.93 -21.31 3.12
CA PRO A 405 6.84 -22.22 2.75
C PRO A 405 6.02 -21.72 1.55
N PRO A 406 5.58 -22.61 0.64
CA PRO A 406 4.79 -22.25 -0.51
C PRO A 406 3.41 -21.75 -0.11
N ARG A 407 2.90 -20.72 -0.81
CA ARG A 407 1.51 -20.28 -0.69
C ARG A 407 0.80 -20.34 -2.04
N PHE A 408 -0.49 -20.67 -2.02
CA PHE A 408 -1.32 -20.56 -3.22
C PHE A 408 -1.69 -19.09 -3.45
N VAL A 409 -1.57 -18.66 -4.70
CA VAL A 409 -1.92 -17.32 -5.14
C VAL A 409 -2.81 -17.39 -6.37
N ALA A 410 -3.78 -16.48 -6.45
CA ALA A 410 -4.57 -16.23 -7.64
C ALA A 410 -3.99 -15.03 -8.38
N LEU A 411 -3.55 -15.22 -9.62
CA LEU A 411 -3.16 -14.16 -10.54
C LEU A 411 -4.42 -13.67 -11.27
N VAL A 412 -4.98 -12.57 -10.78
CA VAL A 412 -6.18 -11.93 -11.32
C VAL A 412 -5.76 -10.94 -12.40
N PRO A 413 -6.14 -11.15 -13.69
CA PRO A 413 -5.87 -10.19 -14.76
C PRO A 413 -6.47 -8.81 -14.47
N GLN A 414 -5.65 -7.77 -14.59
CA GLN A 414 -6.05 -6.37 -14.53
C GLN A 414 -5.73 -5.72 -15.88
N LYS A 415 -6.78 -5.16 -16.52
CA LYS A 415 -6.63 -4.33 -17.71
C LYS A 415 -6.23 -2.92 -17.29
N GLU A 416 -5.54 -2.24 -18.18
CA GLU A 416 -5.21 -0.83 -17.97
C GLU A 416 -6.47 0.02 -17.96
N GLU A 417 -6.53 0.95 -17.00
CA GLU A 417 -7.55 2.00 -16.94
C GLU A 417 -6.83 3.36 -16.82
N VAL A 418 -7.15 4.27 -17.72
CA VAL A 418 -6.63 5.65 -17.74
C VAL A 418 -7.76 6.62 -17.41
N ASP A 419 -7.41 7.75 -16.77
CA ASP A 419 -8.35 8.84 -16.51
C ASP A 419 -8.50 9.77 -17.72
N GLU A 420 -9.39 10.77 -17.58
CA GLU A 420 -9.66 11.78 -18.63
C GLU A 420 -8.42 12.61 -19.01
N ALA A 421 -7.41 12.67 -18.14
CA ALA A 421 -6.15 13.39 -18.36
C ALA A 421 -5.01 12.45 -18.84
N ASN A 422 -5.37 11.25 -19.34
CA ASN A 422 -4.45 10.18 -19.71
C ASN A 422 -3.49 9.74 -18.59
N ALA A 423 -3.82 9.99 -17.32
CA ALA A 423 -3.08 9.45 -16.20
C ALA A 423 -3.57 8.04 -15.87
N GLN A 424 -2.63 7.11 -15.75
CA GLN A 424 -2.94 5.73 -15.41
C GLN A 424 -3.55 5.63 -13.99
N ILE A 425 -4.77 5.10 -13.90
CA ILE A 425 -5.45 4.78 -12.64
C ILE A 425 -5.05 3.36 -12.20
N SER A 426 -5.16 2.41 -13.13
CA SER A 426 -4.92 0.99 -12.89
C SER A 426 -3.91 0.47 -13.93
N PRO A 427 -2.73 -0.05 -13.52
CA PRO A 427 -1.74 -0.59 -14.46
C PRO A 427 -2.18 -1.91 -15.09
N ALA A 428 -1.68 -2.22 -16.30
CA ALA A 428 -1.86 -3.53 -16.93
C ALA A 428 -0.98 -4.60 -16.27
N GLY A 429 -1.57 -5.72 -15.82
CA GLY A 429 -0.80 -6.79 -15.19
C GLY A 429 -1.66 -7.80 -14.44
N PHE A 430 -1.07 -8.49 -13.47
CA PHE A 430 -1.82 -9.41 -12.59
C PHE A 430 -1.76 -8.97 -11.14
N ASN A 431 -2.93 -8.89 -10.50
CA ASN A 431 -3.01 -8.85 -9.04
C ASN A 431 -2.76 -10.25 -8.48
N VAL A 432 -1.73 -10.39 -7.68
CA VAL A 432 -1.40 -11.61 -6.94
C VAL A 432 -2.15 -11.59 -5.62
N ILE A 433 -3.25 -12.32 -5.55
CA ILE A 433 -4.09 -12.45 -4.36
C ILE A 433 -3.71 -13.73 -3.62
N TYR A 434 -3.29 -13.59 -2.37
CA TYR A 434 -2.96 -14.73 -1.52
C TYR A 434 -4.22 -15.47 -1.07
N LEU A 435 -4.23 -16.79 -1.28
CA LEU A 435 -5.36 -17.65 -0.95
C LEU A 435 -5.17 -18.31 0.42
N PRO A 436 -6.27 -18.47 1.19
CA PRO A 436 -6.21 -19.11 2.51
C PRO A 436 -6.00 -20.61 2.41
N PHE A 437 -5.21 -21.13 3.35
CA PHE A 437 -5.19 -22.54 3.69
C PHE A 437 -6.37 -22.87 4.62
N ALA A 438 -6.58 -24.18 4.84
CA ALA A 438 -7.63 -24.65 5.74
C ALA A 438 -7.48 -24.04 7.15
N ASP A 439 -6.24 -23.89 7.62
CA ASP A 439 -5.90 -23.33 8.93
C ASP A 439 -6.23 -21.84 9.10
N ASP A 440 -6.46 -21.10 8.01
CA ASP A 440 -6.82 -19.68 8.05
C ASP A 440 -8.33 -19.49 8.27
N PHE A 441 -9.14 -20.51 7.97
CA PHE A 441 -10.58 -20.44 8.18
C PHE A 441 -10.92 -20.56 9.67
N ARG A 442 -11.87 -19.74 10.12
CA ARG A 442 -12.39 -19.74 11.50
C ARG A 442 -13.84 -20.18 11.47
N THR A 443 -14.16 -21.25 12.21
CA THR A 443 -15.54 -21.71 12.37
C THR A 443 -16.30 -20.73 13.24
N LEU A 444 -17.41 -20.20 12.72
CA LEU A 444 -18.32 -19.32 13.44
C LEU A 444 -19.61 -20.09 13.74
N ASP A 445 -20.15 -19.91 14.95
CA ASP A 445 -21.48 -20.38 15.34
C ASP A 445 -22.41 -19.16 15.47
N PRO A 446 -22.95 -18.63 14.34
CA PRO A 446 -23.73 -17.42 14.36
C PRO A 446 -25.08 -17.65 15.06
N PRO A 447 -25.54 -16.70 15.90
CA PRO A 447 -26.88 -16.78 16.46
C PRO A 447 -27.93 -16.79 15.33
N ARG A 448 -29.01 -17.56 15.50
CA ARG A 448 -30.14 -17.54 14.58
C ARG A 448 -30.87 -16.19 14.70
N CYS A 449 -30.53 -15.25 13.83
CA CYS A 449 -31.22 -13.96 13.73
C CYS A 449 -32.38 -14.04 12.74
N PRO A 450 -33.55 -13.44 13.05
CA PRO A 450 -34.64 -13.34 12.10
C PRO A 450 -34.24 -12.47 10.90
N TYR A 451 -34.73 -12.81 9.72
CA TYR A 451 -34.57 -11.96 8.53
C TYR A 451 -35.38 -10.67 8.68
N ALA A 452 -34.83 -9.56 8.19
CA ALA A 452 -35.52 -8.27 8.16
C ALA A 452 -36.71 -8.30 7.18
N SER A 453 -37.77 -7.56 7.50
CA SER A 453 -38.92 -7.41 6.62
C SER A 453 -38.60 -6.54 5.40
N GLN A 454 -39.32 -6.72 4.30
CA GLN A 454 -39.11 -5.92 3.09
C GLN A 454 -39.27 -4.41 3.34
N MET A 455 -40.14 -4.02 4.28
CA MET A 455 -40.33 -2.62 4.68
C MET A 455 -39.07 -2.05 5.36
N GLN A 456 -38.46 -2.81 6.29
CA GLN A 456 -37.22 -2.41 6.95
C GLN A 456 -36.07 -2.31 5.94
N VAL A 457 -35.98 -3.26 5.00
CA VAL A 457 -34.97 -3.25 3.93
C VAL A 457 -35.13 -2.02 3.03
N ASN A 458 -36.37 -1.68 2.64
CA ASN A 458 -36.63 -0.52 1.79
C ASN A 458 -36.26 0.80 2.49
N LYS A 459 -36.58 0.95 3.78
CA LYS A 459 -36.18 2.12 4.56
C LYS A 459 -34.66 2.24 4.71
N MET A 460 -33.96 1.13 4.93
CA MET A 460 -32.49 1.13 4.94
C MET A 460 -31.90 1.52 3.57
N LYS A 461 -32.52 1.12 2.45
CA LYS A 461 -32.10 1.56 1.10
C LYS A 461 -32.23 3.08 0.90
N GLU A 462 -33.28 3.71 1.44
CA GLU A 462 -33.45 5.17 1.42
C GLU A 462 -32.35 5.88 2.23
N ILE A 463 -31.94 5.32 3.37
CA ILE A 463 -30.83 5.83 4.17
C ILE A 463 -29.51 5.71 3.40
N ILE A 464 -29.22 4.54 2.83
CA ILE A 464 -27.99 4.28 2.07
C ILE A 464 -27.89 5.21 0.84
N SER A 465 -29.00 5.46 0.14
CA SER A 465 -28.98 6.31 -1.05
C SER A 465 -28.61 7.77 -0.71
N LYS A 466 -29.08 8.29 0.42
CA LYS A 466 -28.71 9.63 0.92
C LYS A 466 -27.26 9.70 1.39
N LEU A 467 -26.72 8.64 1.99
CA LEU A 467 -25.34 8.62 2.49
C LEU A 467 -24.30 8.22 1.44
N ARG A 468 -24.71 8.01 0.19
CA ARG A 468 -23.80 7.62 -0.88
C ARG A 468 -22.79 8.75 -1.16
N PHE A 469 -21.51 8.37 -1.21
CA PHE A 469 -20.42 9.24 -1.66
C PHE A 469 -19.47 8.46 -2.56
N LYS A 470 -18.64 9.17 -3.35
CA LYS A 470 -17.63 8.56 -4.22
C LYS A 470 -16.38 8.29 -3.38
N TYR A 471 -16.11 7.02 -3.08
CA TYR A 471 -14.89 6.61 -2.41
C TYR A 471 -13.68 6.76 -3.34
N ARG A 472 -12.58 7.26 -2.80
CA ARG A 472 -11.24 7.21 -3.42
C ARG A 472 -10.25 6.71 -2.37
N SER A 473 -9.25 5.95 -2.81
CA SER A 473 -8.20 5.41 -1.93
C SER A 473 -7.31 6.49 -1.32
N ASP A 474 -7.20 7.66 -1.96
CA ASP A 474 -6.38 8.80 -1.54
C ASP A 474 -7.14 9.84 -0.72
N ALA A 475 -8.43 9.62 -0.43
CA ALA A 475 -9.28 10.62 0.22
C ALA A 475 -9.04 10.74 1.74
N PHE A 476 -8.41 9.74 2.36
CA PHE A 476 -8.23 9.67 3.81
C PHE A 476 -6.75 9.58 4.15
N GLU A 477 -6.28 10.48 5.01
CA GLU A 477 -4.94 10.47 5.55
C GLU A 477 -4.93 9.78 6.93
N ASN A 478 -3.80 9.20 7.32
CA ASN A 478 -3.67 8.56 8.63
C ASN A 478 -3.45 9.63 9.73
N PRO A 479 -4.42 9.84 10.65
CA PRO A 479 -4.33 10.91 11.65
C PRO A 479 -3.15 10.74 12.62
N VAL A 480 -2.76 9.49 12.91
CA VAL A 480 -1.65 9.19 13.82
C VAL A 480 -0.32 9.63 13.19
N ILE A 481 -0.14 9.34 11.91
CA ILE A 481 1.06 9.72 11.16
C ILE A 481 1.10 11.23 10.99
N GLN A 482 -0.01 11.84 10.59
CA GLN A 482 -0.08 13.30 10.41
C GLN A 482 0.23 14.03 11.72
N LYS A 483 -0.39 13.62 12.83
CA LYS A 483 -0.11 14.19 14.15
C LYS A 483 1.35 14.01 14.55
N HIS A 484 1.96 12.86 14.26
CA HIS A 484 3.38 12.64 14.57
C HIS A 484 4.30 13.62 13.82
N PHE A 485 4.13 13.76 12.51
CA PHE A 485 4.98 14.62 11.70
C PHE A 485 4.75 16.11 11.97
N ARG A 486 3.52 16.54 12.29
CA ARG A 486 3.26 17.93 12.71
C ARG A 486 3.90 18.29 14.04
N ASN A 487 3.93 17.34 14.99
CA ASN A 487 4.68 17.54 16.23
C ASN A 487 6.19 17.65 15.96
N LEU A 488 6.73 16.81 15.07
CA LEU A 488 8.14 16.88 14.68
C LEU A 488 8.49 18.19 13.95
N GLU A 489 7.62 18.65 13.06
CA GLU A 489 7.75 19.94 12.36
C GLU A 489 7.80 21.10 13.36
N ALA A 490 6.85 21.14 14.30
CA ALA A 490 6.81 22.17 15.34
C ALA A 490 8.07 22.15 16.22
N LEU A 491 8.55 20.97 16.61
CA LEU A 491 9.79 20.83 17.39
C LEU A 491 11.03 21.23 16.60
N ALA A 492 11.11 20.88 15.31
CA ALA A 492 12.26 21.20 14.46
C ALA A 492 12.34 22.70 14.10
N LEU A 493 11.23 23.42 14.21
CA LEU A 493 11.12 24.86 13.93
C LEU A 493 10.98 25.70 15.21
N ASP A 494 11.17 25.11 16.39
CA ASP A 494 11.00 25.78 17.69
C ASP A 494 9.66 26.54 17.84
N MET A 495 8.58 25.96 17.31
CA MET A 495 7.23 26.52 17.41
C MET A 495 6.64 26.26 18.81
N VAL A 496 5.81 27.19 19.29
CA VAL A 496 5.17 27.11 20.63
C VAL A 496 4.17 25.94 20.71
N ALA A 497 3.46 25.66 19.63
CA ALA A 497 2.50 24.56 19.54
C ALA A 497 2.41 24.05 18.10
N PRO A 498 2.14 22.74 17.92
CA PRO A 498 1.83 22.17 16.61
C PRO A 498 0.47 22.67 16.10
N GLU A 499 0.33 22.72 14.78
CA GLU A 499 -0.97 22.98 14.13
C GLU A 499 -1.95 21.85 14.44
N GLU A 500 -3.21 22.20 14.73
CA GLU A 500 -4.29 21.22 14.87
C GLU A 500 -4.64 20.61 13.51
N ILE A 501 -4.92 19.30 13.51
CA ILE A 501 -5.21 18.52 12.31
C ILE A 501 -6.65 18.03 12.39
N GLU A 502 -7.40 18.19 11.31
CA GLU A 502 -8.73 17.61 11.16
C GLU A 502 -8.62 16.09 10.94
N ASP A 503 -9.32 15.31 11.75
CA ASP A 503 -9.41 13.85 11.56
C ASP A 503 -10.45 13.52 10.47
N LEU A 504 -9.94 13.25 9.26
CA LEU A 504 -10.76 12.92 8.10
C LEU A 504 -11.47 11.56 8.20
N ILE A 505 -11.07 10.68 9.13
CA ILE A 505 -11.69 9.36 9.35
C ILE A 505 -12.96 9.48 10.18
N MET A 506 -13.08 10.54 10.99
CA MET A 506 -14.27 10.76 11.81
C MET A 506 -15.49 11.08 10.93
N PRO A 507 -16.63 10.40 11.15
CA PRO A 507 -17.84 10.69 10.37
C PRO A 507 -18.32 12.10 10.69
N LYS A 508 -18.76 12.83 9.66
CA LYS A 508 -19.33 14.18 9.80
C LYS A 508 -20.76 14.10 10.34
N VAL A 509 -20.91 13.78 11.63
CA VAL A 509 -22.18 13.44 12.29
C VAL A 509 -23.25 14.50 12.02
N GLU A 510 -22.94 15.78 12.19
CA GLU A 510 -23.91 16.87 11.97
C GLU A 510 -24.44 16.91 10.53
N GLN A 511 -23.57 16.70 9.54
CA GLN A 511 -23.96 16.67 8.13
C GLN A 511 -24.77 15.41 7.80
N ILE A 512 -24.44 14.29 8.42
CA ILE A 512 -25.17 13.03 8.30
C ILE A 512 -26.58 13.19 8.86
N ASP A 513 -26.72 13.74 10.06
CA ASP A 513 -28.01 13.93 10.72
C ASP A 513 -28.91 14.90 9.94
N GLN A 514 -28.36 16.02 9.47
CA GLN A 514 -29.08 16.96 8.62
C GLN A 514 -29.56 16.32 7.31
N ARG A 515 -28.74 15.46 6.69
CA ARG A 515 -29.10 14.81 5.42
C ARG A 515 -30.18 13.73 5.61
N LEU A 516 -30.10 12.97 6.70
CA LEU A 516 -31.02 11.88 6.98
C LEU A 516 -32.38 12.37 7.50
N GLY A 517 -32.40 13.42 8.33
CA GLY A 517 -33.62 14.01 8.88
C GLY A 517 -34.47 12.97 9.62
N PRO A 518 -35.79 12.84 9.33
CA PRO A 518 -36.69 11.95 10.07
C PRO A 518 -36.49 10.46 9.76
N LEU A 519 -35.79 10.12 8.67
CA LEU A 519 -35.64 8.72 8.23
C LEU A 519 -34.98 7.82 9.28
N VAL A 520 -34.10 8.38 10.12
CA VAL A 520 -33.47 7.64 11.22
C VAL A 520 -34.50 7.24 12.27
N GLN A 521 -35.42 8.14 12.62
CA GLN A 521 -36.46 7.85 13.60
C GLN A 521 -37.48 6.87 13.03
N GLU A 522 -37.91 7.07 11.78
CA GLU A 522 -38.79 6.12 11.09
C GLU A 522 -38.20 4.71 11.02
N PHE A 523 -36.88 4.59 10.77
CA PHE A 523 -36.22 3.30 10.78
C PHE A 523 -36.13 2.70 12.20
N LYS A 524 -35.81 3.52 13.22
CA LYS A 524 -35.79 3.10 14.63
C LYS A 524 -37.14 2.56 15.07
N ASP A 525 -38.23 3.25 14.76
CA ASP A 525 -39.61 2.84 15.11
C ASP A 525 -40.00 1.49 14.47
N LEU A 526 -39.40 1.15 13.32
CA LEU A 526 -39.66 -0.12 12.61
C LEU A 526 -38.82 -1.30 13.12
N VAL A 527 -37.68 -1.06 13.77
CA VAL A 527 -36.72 -2.12 14.15
C VAL A 527 -36.54 -2.29 15.64
N TYR A 528 -36.63 -1.19 16.41
CA TYR A 528 -36.46 -1.20 17.85
C TYR A 528 -37.84 -1.22 18.54
N PRO A 529 -38.09 -2.22 19.40
CA PRO A 529 -39.24 -2.17 20.30
C PRO A 529 -39.22 -0.89 21.15
N ALA A 530 -40.39 -0.39 21.55
CA ALA A 530 -40.52 0.86 22.33
C ALA A 530 -39.71 0.88 23.64
N ASP A 531 -39.46 -0.30 24.23
CA ASP A 531 -38.72 -0.48 25.49
C ASP A 531 -37.23 -0.83 25.27
N TYR A 532 -36.75 -0.82 24.02
CA TYR A 532 -35.39 -1.20 23.68
C TYR A 532 -34.43 -0.02 23.82
N ASN A 533 -33.56 -0.10 24.81
CA ASN A 533 -32.45 0.84 24.95
C ASN A 533 -31.16 0.22 24.32
N PRO A 534 -30.68 0.76 23.19
CA PRO A 534 -29.49 0.23 22.51
C PRO A 534 -28.19 0.43 23.30
N GLU A 535 -28.16 1.30 24.31
CA GLU A 535 -26.95 1.58 25.12
C GLU A 535 -26.83 0.74 26.39
N THR A 536 -27.89 0.04 26.80
CA THR A 536 -27.81 -0.91 27.90
C THR A 536 -27.10 -2.20 27.45
N LYS A 537 -25.88 -2.42 27.92
CA LYS A 537 -25.19 -3.72 27.76
C LYS A 537 -26.10 -4.84 28.29
N PRO A 538 -26.37 -5.90 27.51
CA PRO A 538 -27.13 -7.03 28.02
C PRO A 538 -26.37 -7.61 29.22
N ALA A 539 -27.05 -7.74 30.37
CA ALA A 539 -26.48 -8.33 31.56
C ALA A 539 -25.92 -9.72 31.20
N ALA A 540 -24.63 -9.93 31.47
CA ALA A 540 -24.01 -11.23 31.31
C ALA A 540 -24.88 -12.25 32.05
N LYS A 541 -25.44 -13.23 31.32
CA LYS A 541 -26.10 -14.39 31.94
C LYS A 541 -25.10 -14.96 32.93
N ARG A 542 -25.35 -14.74 34.22
CA ARG A 542 -24.57 -15.33 35.31
C ARG A 542 -24.51 -16.84 35.04
N LYS A 543 -23.30 -17.35 34.77
CA LYS A 543 -23.02 -18.76 35.06
C LYS A 543 -23.32 -18.94 36.54
N THR A 544 -24.36 -19.73 36.84
CA THR A 544 -24.57 -20.25 38.19
C THR A 544 -23.28 -20.93 38.62
N ALA A 545 -22.68 -20.39 39.68
CA ALA A 545 -21.50 -20.96 40.30
C ALA A 545 -21.84 -22.36 40.80
N ASP A 546 -20.99 -23.32 40.42
CA ASP A 546 -20.97 -24.67 40.93
C ASP A 546 -20.53 -24.60 42.40
N ALA A 547 -21.43 -24.95 43.32
CA ALA A 547 -21.12 -25.17 44.73
C ALA A 547 -21.64 -26.57 45.07
N GLY A 548 -20.69 -27.48 45.29
CA GLY A 548 -20.93 -28.90 45.42
C GLY A 548 -21.72 -29.32 46.67
N GLY A 549 -22.43 -30.44 46.51
CA GLY A 549 -23.07 -31.19 47.58
C GLY A 549 -23.85 -32.36 46.98
N GLY A 550 -23.39 -33.59 47.20
CA GLY A 550 -23.81 -34.77 46.44
C GLY A 550 -25.28 -35.17 46.61
N ALA A 551 -25.89 -35.60 45.51
CA ALA A 551 -27.02 -36.53 45.46
C ALA A 551 -27.20 -37.08 44.04
N SER A 552 -27.03 -38.42 43.90
CA SER A 552 -27.52 -39.31 42.83
C SER A 552 -27.54 -38.78 41.38
N GLU A 553 -26.67 -39.33 40.53
CA GLU A 553 -26.72 -39.23 39.06
C GLU A 553 -28.13 -39.59 38.52
N LYS A 554 -28.94 -38.58 38.21
CA LYS A 554 -30.03 -38.73 37.25
C LYS A 554 -29.43 -38.53 35.85
N LYS A 555 -29.45 -39.61 35.05
CA LYS A 555 -29.09 -39.58 33.63
C LYS A 555 -29.80 -38.40 32.93
N PRO A 556 -29.10 -37.61 32.10
CA PRO A 556 -29.71 -36.52 31.35
C PRO A 556 -30.74 -37.08 30.38
N LYS A 557 -31.96 -36.54 30.45
CA LYS A 557 -33.06 -36.86 29.54
C LYS A 557 -32.71 -36.22 28.18
N VAL A 558 -32.27 -37.04 27.23
CA VAL A 558 -31.95 -36.60 25.87
C VAL A 558 -33.28 -36.43 25.13
N GLU A 559 -33.81 -35.20 25.09
CA GLU A 559 -34.92 -34.83 24.21
C GLU A 559 -34.35 -34.56 22.82
N LEU A 560 -34.55 -35.50 21.89
CA LEU A 560 -34.23 -35.31 20.46
C LEU A 560 -35.27 -34.40 19.82
N THR A 561 -34.81 -33.45 19.00
CA THR A 561 -35.71 -32.55 18.26
C THR A 561 -36.31 -33.25 17.02
N GLU A 562 -37.47 -32.79 16.55
CA GLU A 562 -38.17 -33.39 15.39
C GLU A 562 -37.31 -33.42 14.12
N ASP A 563 -36.48 -32.40 13.91
CA ASP A 563 -35.57 -32.30 12.78
C ASP A 563 -34.43 -33.33 12.83
N GLU A 564 -33.91 -33.63 14.03
CA GLU A 564 -32.88 -34.66 14.24
C GLU A 564 -33.44 -36.06 14.00
N LEU A 565 -34.68 -36.31 14.43
CA LEU A 565 -35.38 -37.57 14.18
C LEU A 565 -35.65 -37.79 12.68
N ARG A 566 -36.08 -36.74 11.96
CA ARG A 566 -36.21 -36.81 10.48
C ARG A 566 -34.87 -37.04 9.78
N ALA A 567 -33.79 -36.40 10.24
CA ALA A 567 -32.46 -36.64 9.70
C ALA A 567 -31.98 -38.09 9.94
N HIS A 568 -32.33 -38.67 11.09
CA HIS A 568 -32.03 -40.09 11.37
C HIS A 568 -32.84 -41.05 10.51
N VAL A 569 -34.10 -40.71 10.16
CA VAL A 569 -34.95 -41.47 9.21
C VAL A 569 -34.36 -41.43 7.81
N LEU A 570 -34.07 -40.23 7.30
CA LEU A 570 -33.50 -40.03 5.95
C LEU A 570 -32.14 -40.71 5.78
N ASN A 571 -31.30 -40.68 6.80
CA ASN A 571 -29.97 -41.28 6.76
C ASN A 571 -29.94 -42.77 7.13
N GLY A 572 -31.09 -43.41 7.39
CA GLY A 572 -31.18 -44.82 7.76
C GLY A 572 -30.47 -45.20 9.07
N THR A 573 -30.29 -44.23 9.99
CA THR A 573 -29.46 -44.39 11.20
C THR A 573 -30.27 -44.63 12.48
N LEU A 574 -31.60 -44.76 12.42
CA LEU A 574 -32.44 -45.11 13.59
C LEU A 574 -31.99 -46.37 14.31
N GLY A 575 -31.41 -47.34 13.59
CA GLY A 575 -30.86 -48.58 14.16
C GLY A 575 -29.75 -48.36 15.18
N LYS A 576 -29.11 -47.18 15.20
CA LYS A 576 -28.06 -46.83 16.17
C LYS A 576 -28.61 -46.23 17.47
N LEU A 577 -29.89 -45.82 17.50
CA LEU A 577 -30.52 -45.28 18.70
C LEU A 577 -30.88 -46.39 19.69
N THR A 578 -30.82 -46.08 20.99
CA THR A 578 -31.18 -47.04 22.04
C THR A 578 -32.70 -47.13 22.18
N VAL A 579 -33.22 -48.29 22.61
CA VAL A 579 -34.66 -48.52 22.79
C VAL A 579 -35.35 -47.48 23.68
N PRO A 580 -34.74 -46.96 24.77
CA PRO A 580 -35.35 -45.89 25.57
C PRO A 580 -35.54 -44.59 24.78
N VAL A 581 -34.57 -44.22 23.94
CA VAL A 581 -34.61 -43.00 23.12
C VAL A 581 -35.68 -43.13 22.02
N LEU A 582 -35.81 -44.31 21.42
CA LEU A 582 -36.89 -44.59 20.46
C LEU A 582 -38.27 -44.54 21.12
N LYS A 583 -38.42 -45.03 22.36
CA LYS A 583 -39.68 -44.94 23.10
C LYS A 583 -40.06 -43.50 23.45
N ASP A 584 -39.10 -42.68 23.82
CA ASP A 584 -39.36 -41.27 24.14
C ASP A 584 -39.71 -40.46 22.87
N ALA A 585 -39.06 -40.75 21.73
CA ALA A 585 -39.44 -40.22 20.42
C ALA A 585 -40.87 -40.64 20.03
N CYS A 586 -41.24 -41.93 20.17
CA CYS A 586 -42.60 -42.39 19.89
C CYS A 586 -43.66 -41.70 20.77
N LYS A 587 -43.35 -41.44 22.05
CA LYS A 587 -44.25 -40.70 22.96
C LYS A 587 -44.44 -39.24 22.53
N GLN A 588 -43.38 -38.59 22.07
CA GLN A 588 -43.42 -37.20 21.60
C GLN A 588 -44.33 -37.05 20.37
N PHE A 589 -44.43 -38.08 19.53
CA PHE A 589 -45.32 -38.12 18.37
C PHE A 589 -46.68 -38.80 18.63
N GLY A 590 -46.99 -39.16 19.87
CA GLY A 590 -48.31 -39.71 20.25
C GLY A 590 -48.57 -41.15 19.77
N VAL A 591 -47.52 -41.91 19.46
CA VAL A 591 -47.61 -43.29 18.96
C VAL A 591 -47.70 -44.27 20.13
N ARG A 592 -48.65 -45.23 20.08
CA ARG A 592 -48.83 -46.25 21.14
C ARG A 592 -47.63 -47.20 21.17
N THR A 593 -46.84 -47.13 22.23
CA THR A 593 -45.65 -47.98 22.44
C THR A 593 -46.02 -49.30 23.12
N THR A 594 -46.72 -50.19 22.42
CA THR A 594 -47.02 -51.55 22.92
C THR A 594 -45.96 -52.59 22.57
N GLY A 595 -45.05 -52.29 21.64
CA GLY A 595 -43.96 -53.18 21.22
C GLY A 595 -42.72 -53.10 22.12
N THR A 596 -42.20 -54.26 22.54
CA THR A 596 -40.89 -54.38 23.23
C THR A 596 -39.73 -54.52 22.26
N LYS A 597 -39.98 -54.76 20.97
CA LYS A 597 -38.95 -54.96 19.95
C LYS A 597 -38.51 -53.64 19.31
N LYS A 598 -37.19 -53.49 19.17
CA LYS A 598 -36.56 -52.29 18.57
C LYS A 598 -36.98 -52.05 17.11
N GLN A 599 -37.19 -53.12 16.33
CA GLN A 599 -37.61 -53.06 14.93
C GLN A 599 -38.97 -52.37 14.77
N GLU A 600 -39.96 -52.75 15.57
CA GLU A 600 -41.34 -52.22 15.52
C GLU A 600 -41.39 -50.72 15.83
N LEU A 601 -40.57 -50.25 16.78
CA LEU A 601 -40.48 -48.82 17.11
C LEU A 601 -39.85 -47.99 15.97
N MET A 602 -38.91 -48.58 15.21
CA MET A 602 -38.29 -47.93 14.07
C MET A 602 -39.23 -47.85 12.86
N ASP A 603 -39.96 -48.94 12.58
CA ASP A 603 -40.89 -49.00 11.45
C ASP A 603 -42.03 -47.99 11.65
N GLU A 604 -42.56 -47.87 12.87
CA GLU A 604 -43.64 -46.94 13.20
C GLU A 604 -43.18 -45.47 13.16
N LEU A 605 -41.97 -45.16 13.63
CA LEU A 605 -41.38 -43.81 13.51
C LEU A 605 -41.09 -43.45 12.05
N THR A 606 -40.65 -44.42 11.24
CA THR A 606 -40.38 -44.24 9.81
C THR A 606 -41.67 -44.01 9.03
N SER A 607 -42.76 -44.72 9.36
CA SER A 607 -44.07 -44.50 8.73
C SER A 607 -44.65 -43.12 9.04
N ARG A 608 -44.39 -42.57 10.24
CA ARG A 608 -45.00 -41.32 10.73
C ARG A 608 -44.18 -40.07 10.37
N LEU A 609 -42.87 -40.22 10.17
CA LEU A 609 -41.95 -39.14 9.79
C LEU A 609 -41.53 -39.18 8.31
N GLY A 610 -41.82 -40.28 7.61
CA GLY A 610 -41.61 -40.45 6.17
C GLY A 610 -42.82 -40.09 5.29
N SER A 611 -43.91 -39.58 5.88
CA SER A 611 -45.07 -39.01 5.15
C SER A 611 -44.92 -37.52 4.89
#